data_AF-A0A7K3EZH7-F1
#
_entry.id   AF-A0A7K3EZH7-F1
#
_cell.length_a   1.000
_cell.length_b   1.000
_cell.length_c   1.000
_cell.angle_alpha   90.00
_cell.angle_beta   90.00
_cell.angle_gamma   90.00
#
_symmetry.space_group_name_H-M   'P 1'
#
loop_
_entity.id
_entity.type
_entity.pdbx_description
1 polymer ?
#
loop_
_entity_poly.entity_id
_entity_poly.type
_entity_poly.pdbx_seq_one_letter_code
_entity_poly.pdbx_strand_id
1 'polypeptide(L)'
;GQPPPGADEEAALTALLSAARPGDGGTPDPVAAGVLAETAEYLGAGLSDLINLFQPERVVVGGWAGLQLGAPFLESVRAHALAHALRHPAGRVRIALGRLGPDAV
;
A
#
# COMPACT_ATOMS: atom_id res chain seq x y z
N GLY A 1 -8.78 -5.32 -14.84
CA GLY A 1 -7.83 -4.26 -14.48
C GLY A 1 -7.20 -3.57 -15.67
N GLN A 2 -7.98 -3.05 -16.62
CA GLN A 2 -7.47 -2.05 -17.59
C GLN A 2 -7.92 -0.67 -17.09
N PRO A 3 -7.03 0.34 -17.04
CA PRO A 3 -7.42 1.66 -16.60
C PRO A 3 -8.41 2.30 -17.57
N PRO A 4 -9.23 3.27 -17.13
CA PRO A 4 -10.10 4.02 -18.02
C PRO A 4 -9.27 4.71 -19.13
N PRO A 5 -9.76 4.76 -20.37
CA PRO A 5 -9.02 5.38 -21.46
C PRO A 5 -8.79 6.87 -21.18
N GLY A 6 -7.52 7.30 -21.20
CA GLY A 6 -7.12 8.69 -20.92
C GLY A 6 -7.03 9.05 -19.43
N ALA A 7 -7.16 8.08 -18.52
CA ALA A 7 -6.95 8.32 -17.09
C ALA A 7 -5.48 8.65 -16.79
N ASP A 8 -5.26 9.68 -15.99
CA ASP A 8 -3.99 9.87 -15.30
C ASP A 8 -3.78 8.78 -14.22
N GLU A 9 -2.58 8.73 -13.64
CA GLU A 9 -2.21 7.71 -12.66
C GLU A 9 -3.14 7.69 -11.44
N GLU A 10 -3.61 8.87 -11.03
CA GLU A 10 -4.49 9.03 -9.88
C GLU A 10 -5.90 8.51 -10.17
N ALA A 11 -6.46 8.85 -11.32
CA ALA A 11 -7.74 8.34 -11.77
C ALA A 11 -7.69 6.82 -12.01
N ALA A 12 -6.59 6.30 -12.56
CA ALA A 12 -6.39 4.88 -12.76
C ALA A 12 -6.34 4.10 -11.43
N LEU A 13 -5.61 4.63 -10.43
CA LEU A 13 -5.55 4.03 -9.10
C LEU A 13 -6.92 4.07 -8.40
N THR A 14 -7.63 5.20 -8.51
CA THR A 14 -8.98 5.36 -7.95
C THR A 14 -9.97 4.34 -8.55
N ALA A 15 -9.91 4.14 -9.87
CA ALA A 15 -10.72 3.15 -10.56
C ALA A 15 -10.37 1.71 -10.13
N LEU A 16 -9.08 1.40 -9.98
CA LEU A 16 -8.63 0.09 -9.48
C LEU A 16 -9.14 -0.19 -8.07
N LEU A 17 -9.03 0.79 -7.16
CA LEU A 17 -9.51 0.67 -5.78
C LEU A 17 -11.02 0.47 -5.72
N SER A 18 -11.77 1.22 -6.52
CA SER A 18 -13.24 1.12 -6.59
C SER A 18 -13.69 -0.24 -7.13
N ALA A 19 -12.99 -0.78 -8.13
CA ALA A 19 -13.27 -2.11 -8.67
C ALA A 19 -12.93 -3.23 -7.67
N ALA A 20 -11.83 -3.08 -6.92
CA ALA A 20 -11.41 -4.08 -5.92
C ALA A 20 -12.25 -4.05 -4.64
N ARG A 21 -12.83 -2.91 -4.28
CA ARG A 21 -13.69 -2.74 -3.10
C ARG A 21 -14.86 -1.79 -3.42
N PRO A 22 -15.88 -2.28 -4.12
CA PRO A 22 -17.07 -1.47 -4.42
C PRO A 22 -17.77 -1.05 -3.12
N GLY A 23 -18.04 0.24 -2.97
CA GLY A 23 -18.60 0.83 -1.75
C GLY A 23 -20.12 0.61 -1.56
N ASP A 24 -20.79 0.11 -2.59
CA ASP A 24 -22.24 -0.14 -2.65
C ASP A 24 -22.62 -1.58 -2.28
N GLY A 25 -21.66 -2.39 -1.82
CA GLY A 25 -21.88 -3.82 -1.53
C GLY A 25 -21.88 -4.72 -2.76
N GLY A 26 -21.46 -4.20 -3.92
CA GLY A 26 -21.22 -5.01 -5.12
C GLY A 26 -20.15 -6.07 -4.93
N THR A 27 -20.06 -6.99 -5.90
CA THR A 27 -19.00 -8.01 -5.92
C THR A 27 -17.67 -7.38 -6.37
N PRO A 28 -16.57 -7.55 -5.61
CA PRO A 28 -15.24 -7.13 -6.04
C PRO A 28 -14.82 -7.71 -7.40
N ASP A 29 -14.17 -6.92 -8.24
CA ASP A 29 -13.45 -7.44 -9.42
C ASP A 29 -12.25 -8.28 -8.93
N PRO A 30 -12.23 -9.61 -9.21
CA PRO A 30 -11.18 -10.49 -8.73
C PRO A 30 -9.80 -10.14 -9.30
N VAL A 31 -9.73 -9.55 -10.50
CA VAL A 31 -8.46 -9.11 -11.09
C VAL A 31 -7.95 -7.88 -10.37
N ALA A 32 -8.82 -6.90 -10.09
CA ALA A 32 -8.43 -5.69 -9.37
C ALA A 32 -7.98 -6.02 -7.93
N ALA A 33 -8.72 -6.90 -7.25
CA ALA A 33 -8.36 -7.39 -5.93
C ALA A 33 -7.03 -8.15 -5.94
N GLY A 34 -6.80 -9.01 -6.95
CA GLY A 34 -5.54 -9.74 -7.14
C GLY A 34 -4.35 -8.82 -7.33
N VAL A 35 -4.46 -7.80 -8.20
CA VAL A 35 -3.40 -6.82 -8.43
C VAL A 35 -3.04 -6.09 -7.13
N LEU A 36 -4.04 -5.65 -6.35
CA LEU A 36 -3.77 -4.98 -5.07
C LEU A 36 -3.14 -5.92 -4.05
N ALA A 37 -3.53 -7.20 -4.02
CA ALA A 37 -2.93 -8.19 -3.12
C ALA A 37 -1.46 -8.42 -3.46
N GLU A 38 -1.14 -8.68 -4.74
CA GLU A 38 0.22 -8.85 -5.24
C GLU A 38 1.08 -7.61 -5.01
N THR A 39 0.52 -6.42 -5.26
CA THR A 39 1.21 -5.15 -4.98
C THR A 39 1.53 -5.00 -3.49
N ALA A 40 0.59 -5.35 -2.61
CA ALA A 40 0.82 -5.28 -1.17
C ALA A 40 1.92 -6.24 -0.70
N GLU A 41 1.98 -7.44 -1.29
CA GLU A 41 3.02 -8.44 -1.03
C GLU A 41 4.40 -7.91 -1.43
N TYR A 42 4.58 -7.48 -2.67
CA TYR A 42 5.88 -7.00 -3.16
C TYR A 42 6.33 -5.72 -2.47
N LEU A 43 5.40 -4.78 -2.22
CA LEU A 43 5.74 -3.57 -1.47
C LEU A 43 6.14 -3.89 -0.03
N GLY A 44 5.44 -4.85 0.61
CA GLY A 44 5.79 -5.33 1.94
C GLY A 44 7.18 -5.96 1.98
N ALA A 45 7.50 -6.84 1.02
CA ALA A 45 8.82 -7.46 0.91
C ALA A 45 9.93 -6.41 0.78
N GLY A 46 9.78 -5.42 -0.11
CA GLY A 46 10.75 -4.33 -0.27
C GLY A 46 10.90 -3.47 0.99
N LEU A 47 9.79 -3.19 1.71
CA LEU A 47 9.87 -2.52 3.00
C LEU A 47 10.61 -3.35 4.06
N SER A 48 10.45 -4.67 4.03
CA SER A 48 11.17 -5.57 4.95
C SER A 48 12.68 -5.49 4.77
N ASP A 49 13.16 -5.36 3.53
CA ASP A 49 14.58 -5.20 3.23
C ASP A 49 15.12 -3.90 3.83
N LEU A 50 14.37 -2.80 3.71
CA LEU A 50 14.73 -1.51 4.32
C LEU A 50 14.72 -1.59 5.85
N ILE A 51 13.73 -2.27 6.43
CA ILE A 51 13.65 -2.50 7.89
C ILE A 51 14.86 -3.30 8.38
N ASN A 52 15.23 -4.35 7.64
CA ASN A 52 16.36 -5.22 7.96
C ASN A 52 17.69 -4.48 7.84
N LEU A 53 17.85 -3.65 6.80
CA LEU A 53 19.10 -2.95 6.50
C LEU A 53 19.35 -1.76 7.45
N PHE A 54 18.31 -0.96 7.74
CA PHE A 54 18.47 0.30 8.46
C PHE A 54 17.99 0.26 9.91
N GLN A 55 17.23 -0.77 10.30
CA GLN A 55 16.65 -0.91 11.64
C GLN A 55 15.94 0.37 12.14
N PRO A 56 15.09 1.02 11.33
CA PRO A 56 14.49 2.30 11.69
C PRO A 56 13.46 2.16 12.81
N GLU A 57 13.27 3.23 13.59
CA GLU A 57 12.16 3.30 14.56
C GLU A 57 10.83 3.62 13.87
N ARG A 58 10.86 4.26 12.70
CA ARG A 58 9.65 4.65 11.95
C ARG A 58 9.88 4.64 10.45
N VAL A 59 8.89 4.13 9.73
CA VAL A 59 8.74 4.26 8.27
C VAL A 59 7.48 5.08 8.01
N VAL A 60 7.60 6.14 7.20
CA VAL A 60 6.48 7.00 6.83
C VAL A 60 6.22 6.83 5.34
N VAL A 61 5.05 6.30 4.99
CA VAL A 61 4.60 6.16 3.61
C VAL A 61 3.94 7.47 3.20
N GLY A 62 4.64 8.26 2.38
CA GLY A 62 4.15 9.52 1.83
C GLY A 62 3.64 9.39 0.39
N GLY A 63 3.34 10.54 -0.22
CA GLY A 63 2.83 10.63 -1.59
C GLY A 63 1.33 10.42 -1.72
N TRP A 64 0.78 10.89 -2.85
CA TRP A 64 -0.65 10.82 -3.17
C TRP A 64 -1.19 9.38 -3.15
N ALA A 65 -0.39 8.39 -3.59
CA ALA A 65 -0.78 6.99 -3.58
C ALA A 65 -0.97 6.46 -2.14
N GLY A 66 -0.10 6.81 -1.20
CA GLY A 66 -0.29 6.43 0.21
C GLY A 66 -1.59 6.98 0.79
N LEU A 67 -1.96 8.20 0.40
CA LEU A 67 -3.21 8.85 0.82
C LEU A 67 -4.46 8.21 0.18
N GLN A 68 -4.36 7.78 -1.08
CA GLN A 68 -5.44 7.14 -1.86
C GLN A 68 -5.66 5.66 -1.50
N LEU A 69 -4.59 4.89 -1.26
CA LEU A 69 -4.64 3.44 -1.01
C LEU A 69 -5.42 3.05 0.27
N GLY A 70 -5.58 4.01 1.19
CA GLY A 70 -6.39 3.88 2.39
C GLY A 70 -5.81 2.92 3.45
N ALA A 71 -6.43 2.90 4.62
CA ALA A 71 -5.97 2.11 5.76
C ALA A 71 -5.88 0.59 5.48
N PRO A 72 -6.86 -0.07 4.82
CA PRO A 72 -6.81 -1.53 4.68
C PRO A 72 -5.70 -2.03 3.77
N PHE A 73 -5.33 -1.28 2.72
CA PHE A 73 -4.19 -1.65 1.87
C PHE A 73 -2.87 -1.58 2.66
N LEU A 74 -2.71 -0.53 3.46
CA LEU A 74 -1.49 -0.35 4.25
C LEU A 74 -1.35 -1.35 5.38
N GLU A 75 -2.45 -1.81 5.97
CA GLU A 75 -2.39 -2.93 6.91
C GLU A 75 -1.93 -4.21 6.23
N SER A 76 -2.35 -4.47 4.98
CA SER A 76 -1.84 -5.60 4.18
C SER A 76 -0.34 -5.47 3.91
N VAL A 77 0.11 -4.29 3.46
CA VAL A 77 1.54 -4.01 3.24
C VAL A 77 2.35 -4.20 4.53
N ARG A 78 1.84 -3.68 5.65
CA ARG A 78 2.49 -3.83 6.97
C ARG A 78 2.59 -5.30 7.36
N ALA A 79 1.54 -6.09 7.15
CA ALA A 79 1.56 -7.52 7.45
C ALA A 79 2.67 -8.26 6.69
N HIS A 80 2.79 -8.01 5.38
CA HIS A 80 3.86 -8.59 4.56
C HIS A 80 5.25 -8.09 4.99
N ALA A 81 5.41 -6.79 5.25
CA ALA A 81 6.68 -6.24 5.70
C ALA A 81 7.15 -6.86 7.02
N LEU A 82 6.25 -7.04 7.99
CA LEU A 82 6.58 -7.64 9.27
C LEU A 82 6.78 -9.16 9.19
N ALA A 83 6.12 -9.84 8.25
CA ALA A 83 6.31 -11.28 8.02
C ALA A 83 7.71 -11.59 7.46
N HIS A 84 8.27 -10.68 6.65
CA HIS A 84 9.60 -10.86 6.03
C HIS A 84 10.75 -10.16 6.78
N ALA A 85 10.45 -9.28 7.74
CA ALA A 85 11.46 -8.62 8.56
C ALA A 85 12.01 -9.53 9.68
N LEU A 86 13.28 -9.34 10.03
CA LEU A 86 13.90 -10.01 11.17
C LEU A 86 13.20 -9.62 12.47
N ARG A 87 13.06 -10.57 13.40
CA ARG A 87 12.29 -10.40 14.66
C ARG A 87 12.66 -9.12 15.44
N HIS A 88 13.95 -8.81 15.57
CA HIS A 88 14.41 -7.67 16.37
C HIS A 88 13.99 -6.31 15.77
N PRO A 89 14.31 -5.97 14.51
CA PRO A 89 13.84 -4.71 13.92
C PRO A 89 12.33 -4.67 13.72
N ALA A 90 11.68 -5.79 13.40
CA ALA A 90 10.21 -5.88 13.26
C ALA A 90 9.47 -5.47 14.54
N GLY A 91 10.00 -5.83 15.72
CA GLY A 91 9.40 -5.46 17.01
C GLY A 91 9.57 -3.98 17.41
N ARG A 92 10.37 -3.21 16.66
CA ARG A 92 10.73 -1.82 17.00
C ARG A 92 10.21 -0.79 16.00
N VAL A 93 10.01 -1.19 14.75
CA VAL A 93 9.58 -0.28 13.69
C VAL A 93 8.08 0.02 13.77
N ARG A 94 7.71 1.28 13.51
CA ARG A 94 6.32 1.69 13.30
C ARG A 94 6.14 2.19 11.86
N ILE A 95 5.27 1.56 11.10
CA ILE A 95 4.91 2.00 9.74
C ILE A 95 3.68 2.91 9.83
N ALA A 96 3.71 4.11 9.26
CA ALA A 96 2.62 5.08 9.33
C ALA A 96 2.42 5.84 8.01
N LEU A 97 1.25 6.42 7.84
CA LEU A 97 0.99 7.37 6.75
C LEU A 97 1.59 8.74 7.01
N GLY A 98 2.17 9.34 5.97
CA GLY A 98 2.49 10.75 5.92
C GLY A 98 1.20 11.58 5.98
N ARG A 99 1.24 12.70 6.71
CA ARG A 99 0.09 13.62 6.86
C ARG A 99 0.27 14.94 6.12
N LEU A 100 1.35 15.07 5.35
CA LEU A 100 1.76 16.32 4.73
C LEU A 100 1.15 16.56 3.34
N GLY A 101 0.22 15.70 2.91
CA GLY A 101 -0.44 15.85 1.60
C GLY A 101 0.42 15.39 0.42
N PRO A 102 -0.09 15.53 -0.81
CA PRO A 102 0.59 15.08 -2.03
C PRO A 102 1.83 15.92 -2.38
N ASP A 103 1.95 17.14 -1.86
CA ASP A 103 3.03 18.10 -2.16
C ASP A 103 4.28 17.93 -1.29
N ALA A 104 4.34 16.90 -0.45
CA ALA A 104 5.49 16.62 0.41
C ALA A 104 6.55 15.81 -0.36
N VAL A 105 7.24 16.45 -1.31
CA VAL A 105 8.43 15.92 -2.01
C VAL A 105 9.45 17.03 -2.24
#